data_AF-A0A7X8FG85-F1
#
_entry.id   AF-A0A7X8FG85-F1
#
_cell.length_a   1.000
_cell.length_b   1.000
_cell.length_c   1.000
_cell.angle_alpha   90.00
_cell.angle_beta   90.00
_cell.angle_gamma   90.00
#
_symmetry.space_group_name_H-M   'P 1'
#
loop_
_entity.id
_entity.type
_entity.pdbx_description
1 polymer ?
#
loop_
_entity_poly.entity_id
_entity_poly.type
_entity_poly.pdbx_seq_one_letter_code
_entity_poly.pdbx_strand_id
1 'polypeptide(L)'
;LIRAEAATGINSLVLAGIIAHESGWGSSALARDKNNLAGLGAYRAGMGMTFESRADCIDYLARLLAGRPGTLTEVGAWYAEDPGWAAKVGACVRGMVEVAHVIH
;
A
#
# COMPACT_ATOMS: atom_id res chain seq x y z
N LEU A 1 1.24 -1.76 10.23
CA LEU A 1 2.24 -2.48 9.40
C LEU A 1 2.72 -3.75 10.08
N ILE A 2 3.51 -3.68 11.17
CA ILE A 2 3.99 -4.89 11.89
C ILE A 2 2.85 -5.83 12.32
N ARG A 3 1.75 -5.28 12.86
CA ARG A 3 0.56 -6.09 13.22
C ARG A 3 -0.06 -6.82 12.02
N ALA A 4 -0.09 -6.17 10.86
CA ALA A 4 -0.66 -6.74 9.65
C ALA A 4 0.25 -7.84 9.08
N GLU A 5 1.56 -7.61 9.06
CA GLU A 5 2.55 -8.62 8.72
C GLU A 5 2.45 -9.85 9.62
N ALA A 6 2.35 -9.65 10.94
CA ALA A 6 2.17 -10.75 11.88
C ALA A 6 0.88 -11.55 11.63
N ALA A 7 -0.19 -10.89 11.16
CA ALA A 7 -1.48 -11.52 10.93
C ALA A 7 -1.57 -12.26 9.59
N THR A 8 -0.85 -11.82 8.55
CA THR A 8 -1.03 -12.34 7.18
C THR A 8 0.23 -12.88 6.53
N GLY A 9 1.40 -12.66 7.14
CA GLY A 9 2.71 -13.01 6.57
C GLY A 9 3.16 -12.09 5.43
N ILE A 10 2.39 -11.05 5.09
CA ILE A 10 2.78 -10.09 4.06
C ILE A 10 3.81 -9.12 4.63
N ASN A 11 4.96 -9.04 3.94
CA ASN A 11 6.08 -8.21 4.36
C ASN A 11 5.67 -6.75 4.62
N SER A 12 6.03 -6.22 5.79
CA SER A 12 5.60 -4.87 6.20
C SER A 12 6.21 -3.74 5.36
N LEU A 13 7.41 -3.92 4.80
CA LEU A 13 8.01 -2.95 3.88
C LEU A 13 7.29 -2.95 2.54
N VAL A 14 6.82 -4.10 2.06
CA VAL A 14 5.98 -4.17 0.84
C VAL A 14 4.68 -3.40 1.05
N LEU A 15 3.98 -3.63 2.18
CA LEU A 15 2.78 -2.87 2.53
C LEU A 15 3.06 -1.37 2.60
N ALA A 16 4.18 -0.96 3.22
CA ALA A 16 4.57 0.43 3.30
C ALA A 16 4.84 1.04 1.92
N GLY A 17 5.55 0.32 1.04
CA GLY A 17 5.86 0.76 -0.32
C GLY A 17 4.61 0.98 -1.17
N ILE A 18 3.64 0.07 -1.09
CA ILE A 18 2.34 0.22 -1.75
C ILE A 18 1.63 1.47 -1.23
N ILE A 19 1.52 1.61 0.10
CA ILE A 19 0.87 2.78 0.72
C ILE A 19 1.54 4.09 0.30
N ALA A 20 2.88 4.15 0.35
CA ALA A 20 3.61 5.34 -0.04
C ALA A 20 3.35 5.73 -1.49
N HIS A 21 3.33 4.74 -2.39
CA HIS A 21 3.03 4.97 -3.80
C HIS A 21 1.59 5.44 -4.02
N GLU A 22 0.61 4.70 -3.50
CA GLU A 22 -0.83 4.94 -3.75
C GLU A 22 -1.35 6.22 -3.08
N SER A 23 -0.87 6.52 -1.87
CA SER A 23 -1.36 7.67 -1.11
C SER A 23 -0.49 8.92 -1.27
N GLY A 24 0.60 8.85 -2.04
CA GLY A 24 1.60 9.92 -2.07
C GLY A 24 2.14 10.19 -0.66
N TRP A 25 2.67 9.16 0.00
CA TRP A 25 3.16 9.22 1.39
C TRP A 25 2.11 9.71 2.41
N GLY A 26 0.84 9.33 2.21
CA GLY A 26 -0.27 9.65 3.11
C GLY A 26 -0.92 11.02 2.88
N SER A 27 -0.54 11.75 1.83
CA SER A 27 -1.01 13.11 1.56
C SER A 27 -2.26 13.19 0.69
N SER A 28 -2.63 12.11 -0.02
CA SER A 28 -3.78 12.10 -0.93
C SER A 28 -5.09 12.41 -0.21
N ALA A 29 -6.07 12.94 -0.95
CA ALA A 29 -7.41 13.21 -0.40
C ALA A 29 -8.07 11.93 0.14
N LEU A 30 -7.93 10.79 -0.55
CA LEU A 30 -8.42 9.50 -0.07
C LEU A 30 -7.78 9.08 1.27
N ALA A 31 -6.48 9.30 1.43
CA ALA A 31 -5.77 8.98 2.67
C ALA A 31 -6.16 9.90 3.84
N ARG A 32 -6.40 11.19 3.56
CA ARG A 32 -6.77 12.18 4.58
C ARG A 32 -8.23 12.10 4.98
N ASP A 33 -9.12 11.96 4.00
CA ASP A 33 -10.55 12.16 4.20
C ASP A 33 -11.30 10.83 4.37
N LYS A 34 -10.74 9.71 3.88
CA LYS A 34 -11.38 8.38 3.90
C LYS A 34 -10.56 7.29 4.60
N ASN A 35 -9.42 7.64 5.19
CA ASN A 35 -8.42 6.70 5.71
C ASN A 35 -7.94 5.65 4.69
N ASN A 36 -8.14 5.89 3.40
CA ASN A 36 -7.83 4.94 2.34
C ASN A 36 -6.42 5.19 1.81
N LEU A 37 -5.47 4.46 2.37
CA LEU A 37 -4.04 4.59 2.12
C LEU A 37 -3.56 3.87 0.84
N ALA A 38 -4.43 3.09 0.20
CA ALA A 38 -4.03 2.14 -0.84
C ALA A 38 -4.88 2.25 -2.13
N GLY A 39 -5.65 3.32 -2.29
CA GLY A 39 -6.46 3.56 -3.49
C GLY A 39 -7.62 2.58 -3.68
N LEU A 40 -8.02 1.85 -2.63
CA LEU A 40 -8.96 0.73 -2.74
C LEU A 40 -10.36 1.20 -3.17
N GLY A 41 -10.89 0.62 -4.23
CA GLY A 41 -12.20 0.95 -4.78
C GLY A 41 -12.28 2.31 -5.50
N ALA A 42 -11.15 2.94 -5.82
CA ALA A 42 -11.08 4.26 -6.45
C ALA A 42 -11.06 4.21 -7.99
N TYR A 43 -11.97 3.46 -8.61
CA TYR A 43 -11.99 3.24 -10.07
C TYR A 43 -12.34 4.48 -10.90
N ARG A 44 -12.99 5.49 -10.29
CA ARG A 44 -13.37 6.75 -10.93
C ARG A 44 -13.22 7.91 -9.94
N ALA A 45 -13.15 9.12 -10.46
CA ALA A 45 -13.12 10.34 -9.64
C ALA A 45 -14.29 10.35 -8.64
N GLY A 46 -13.97 10.63 -7.37
CA GLY A 46 -14.94 10.65 -6.27
C GLY A 46 -15.26 9.29 -5.63
N MET A 47 -14.86 8.18 -6.25
CA MET A 47 -15.00 6.84 -5.67
C MET A 47 -13.90 6.58 -4.63
N GLY A 48 -13.79 5.33 -4.16
CA GLY A 48 -12.85 4.92 -3.11
C GLY A 48 -13.58 4.57 -1.83
N MET A 49 -13.22 3.42 -1.29
CA MET A 49 -13.69 2.92 0.01
C MET A 49 -13.34 3.90 1.12
N THR A 50 -14.18 3.94 2.15
CA THR A 50 -13.91 4.63 3.42
C THR A 50 -13.66 3.60 4.49
N PHE A 51 -12.60 3.82 5.28
CA PHE A 51 -12.25 2.98 6.41
C PHE A 51 -12.42 3.77 7.72
N GLU A 52 -12.82 3.07 8.78
CA GLU A 52 -12.95 3.66 10.13
C GLU A 52 -11.60 4.23 10.61
N SER A 53 -10.51 3.54 10.31
CA SER A 53 -9.16 4.01 10.59
C SER A 53 -8.16 3.65 9.49
N ARG A 54 -7.00 4.32 9.51
CA ARG A 54 -5.85 3.95 8.68
C ARG A 54 -5.37 2.53 8.94
N ALA A 55 -5.49 2.05 10.19
CA ALA A 55 -5.12 0.68 10.54
C ALA A 55 -6.04 -0.33 9.84
N ASP A 56 -7.35 -0.05 9.76
CA ASP A 56 -8.30 -0.93 9.08
C ASP A 56 -8.02 -1.01 7.57
N CYS A 57 -7.62 0.10 6.93
CA CYS A 57 -7.16 0.08 5.54
C CYS A 57 -5.92 -0.80 5.36
N ILE A 58 -4.95 -0.72 6.28
CA ILE A 58 -3.72 -1.53 6.23
C ILE A 58 -4.05 -3.02 6.40
N ASP A 59 -4.92 -3.35 7.37
CA ASP A 59 -5.32 -4.72 7.64
C ASP A 59 -6.12 -5.31 6.46
N TYR A 60 -6.98 -4.52 5.82
CA TYR A 60 -7.67 -4.91 4.60
C TYR A 60 -6.69 -5.17 3.45
N LEU A 61 -5.77 -4.24 3.18
CA LEU A 61 -4.75 -4.39 2.13
C LEU A 61 -3.92 -5.67 2.36
N ALA A 62 -3.49 -5.92 3.59
CA ALA A 62 -2.69 -7.10 3.93
C ALA A 62 -3.46 -8.41 3.70
N ARG A 63 -4.77 -8.45 4.02
CA ARG A 63 -5.62 -9.62 3.74
C ARG A 63 -5.88 -9.81 2.26
N LEU A 64 -6.08 -8.71 1.51
CA LEU A 64 -6.25 -8.74 0.07
C LEU A 64 -5.03 -9.37 -0.62
N LEU A 65 -3.82 -8.93 -0.25
CA LEU A 65 -2.57 -9.48 -0.78
C LEU A 65 -2.35 -10.94 -0.36
N ALA A 66 -2.70 -11.30 0.87
CA ALA A 66 -2.61 -12.69 1.33
C ALA A 66 -3.59 -13.64 0.62
N GLY A 67 -4.73 -13.13 0.14
CA GLY A 67 -5.69 -13.90 -0.64
C GLY A 67 -5.21 -14.21 -2.07
N ARG A 68 -4.24 -13.46 -2.58
CA ARG A 68 -3.62 -13.67 -3.89
C ARG A 68 -2.13 -13.29 -3.86
N PRO A 69 -1.28 -14.12 -3.22
CA PRO A 69 0.13 -13.80 -3.03
C PRO A 69 0.89 -13.86 -4.36
N GLY A 70 2.04 -13.19 -4.40
CA GLY A 70 2.93 -13.18 -5.54
C GLY A 70 4.04 -12.14 -5.40
N THR A 71 4.88 -12.07 -6.42
CA THR A 71 5.86 -10.99 -6.60
C THR A 71 5.16 -9.65 -6.84
N LEU A 72 5.88 -8.52 -6.68
CA LEU A 72 5.32 -7.19 -6.98
C LEU A 72 4.81 -7.09 -8.42
N THR A 73 5.45 -7.77 -9.37
CA THR A 73 4.99 -7.81 -10.77
C THR A 73 3.66 -8.55 -10.91
N GLU A 74 3.52 -9.71 -10.27
CA GLU A 74 2.27 -10.48 -10.29
C GLU A 74 1.13 -9.75 -9.57
N VAL A 75 1.43 -9.10 -8.43
CA VAL A 75 0.48 -8.25 -7.71
C VAL A 75 0.06 -7.07 -8.57
N GLY A 76 1.02 -6.35 -9.15
CA GLY A 76 0.76 -5.18 -9.99
C GLY A 76 -0.15 -5.48 -11.16
N ALA A 77 0.01 -6.65 -11.80
CA ALA A 77 -0.80 -7.07 -12.95
C ALA A 77 -2.31 -7.17 -12.69
N TRP A 78 -2.74 -7.30 -11.43
CA TRP A 78 -4.15 -7.29 -11.07
C TRP A 78 -4.56 -6.17 -10.13
N TYR A 79 -3.60 -5.52 -9.47
CA TYR A 79 -3.86 -4.45 -8.52
C TYR A 79 -4.02 -3.09 -9.21
N ALA A 80 -3.25 -2.84 -10.28
CA ALA A 80 -3.18 -1.55 -10.96
C ALA A 80 -3.18 -1.70 -12.49
N GLU A 81 -3.72 -0.69 -13.18
CA GLU A 81 -3.65 -0.61 -14.65
C GLU A 81 -2.26 -0.19 -15.14
N ASP A 82 -1.48 0.49 -14.30
CA ASP A 82 -0.14 0.99 -14.62
C ASP A 82 0.89 -0.16 -14.71
N PRO A 83 1.45 -0.47 -15.89
CA PRO A 83 2.46 -1.52 -16.03
C PRO A 83 3.76 -1.21 -15.27
N GLY A 84 4.01 0.07 -14.92
CA GLY A 84 5.16 0.50 -14.13
C GLY A 84 4.95 0.41 -12.61
N TRP A 85 3.77 -0.01 -12.15
CA TRP A 85 3.39 0.01 -10.73
C TRP A 85 4.40 -0.70 -9.84
N ALA A 86 4.81 -1.92 -10.22
CA ALA A 86 5.74 -2.73 -9.43
C ALA A 86 7.09 -2.03 -9.22
N ALA A 87 7.60 -1.35 -10.26
CA ALA A 87 8.86 -0.61 -10.18
C ALA A 87 8.75 0.61 -9.27
N LYS A 88 7.61 1.32 -9.30
CA LYS A 88 7.35 2.48 -8.44
C LYS A 88 7.23 2.10 -6.97
N VAL A 89 6.50 1.02 -6.67
CA VAL A 89 6.43 0.45 -5.31
C VAL A 89 7.83 0.03 -4.84
N GLY A 90 8.60 -0.68 -5.68
CA GLY A 90 9.97 -1.07 -5.35
C GLY A 90 10.89 0.13 -5.08
N ALA A 91 10.72 1.24 -5.80
CA ALA A 91 11.46 2.48 -5.55
C ALA A 91 11.09 3.10 -4.19
N CYS A 92 9.81 3.11 -3.80
CA CYS A 92 9.40 3.54 -2.47
C CYS A 92 10.03 2.68 -1.36
N VAL A 93 10.03 1.36 -1.53
CA VAL A 93 10.66 0.43 -0.56
C VAL A 93 12.16 0.73 -0.43
N ARG A 94 12.86 0.89 -1.56
CA ARG A 94 14.29 1.22 -1.58
C ARG A 94 14.56 2.51 -0.80
N GLY A 95 13.80 3.57 -1.07
CA GLY A 95 13.96 4.86 -0.38
C GLY A 95 13.76 4.74 1.14
N MET A 96 12.80 3.93 1.60
CA MET A 96 12.60 3.68 3.04
C MET A 96 13.80 2.98 3.68
N VAL A 97 14.36 1.97 3.00
CA VAL A 97 15.51 1.21 3.51
C VAL A 97 16.78 2.07 3.52
N GLU A 98 17.00 2.89 2.50
CA GLU A 98 18.16 3.80 2.44
C GLU A 98 18.12 4.86 3.55
N VAL A 99 16.95 5.44 3.83
CA VAL A 99 16.79 6.43 4.91
C VAL A 99 16.86 5.81 6.30
N ALA A 100 16.44 4.55 6.47
CA ALA A 100 16.50 3.86 7.77
C ALA A 100 17.91 3.67 8.34
N HIS A 101 18.96 3.93 7.54
CA HIS A 101 20.36 3.95 8.01
C HIS A 101 20.73 5.27 8.72
N VAL A 102 19.85 6.27 8.73
CA VAL A 102 20.02 7.54 9.43
C VAL A 102 18.99 7.61 10.56
N ILE A 103 19.41 7.22 11.77
CA ILE A 103 18.66 7.48 12.99
C ILE A 103 19.24 8.79 13.57
N HIS A 104 18.44 9.85 13.56
CA HIS A 104 18.75 11.09 14.29
C HIS A 104 18.41 10.94 15.77
#